data_AF-A0A737YHL6-F1
#
_entry.id   AF-A0A737YHL6-F1
#
_cell.length_a   1.000
_cell.length_b   1.000
_cell.length_c   1.000
_cell.angle_alpha   90.00
_cell.angle_beta   90.00
_cell.angle_gamma   90.00
#
_symmetry.space_group_name_H-M   'P 1'
#
loop_
_entity.id
_entity.type
_entity.pdbx_description
1 polymer ?
#
loop_
_entity_poly.entity_id
_entity_poly.type
_entity_poly.pdbx_seq_one_letter_code
_entity_poly.pdbx_strand_id
1 'polypeptide(L)'
;MQHQSITQLMRKVYLWQKEHQVRWVIRSQGQRRYLKSTDWERGVFWSCVAAAWRETQDDVYLNGLAEYTLNTGFRAGPLVNFADDQVCLQSYLEVYQTLGCDDAIQYAQKALEPMLTSEKKGREIWWWADALFMAAPTLAAFGAHSQQPAYWEQMDRFWWDAVDFLHDPETGLYYRDKRYMPLPEGEDVREQNGQKVFWARG
;
A
#
# COMPACT_ATOMS: atom_id res chain seq x y z
N MET A 1 -1.15 31.65 9.95
CA MET A 1 -2.30 31.75 9.03
C MET A 1 -2.35 30.66 7.94
N GLN A 2 -1.22 30.15 7.41
CA GLN A 2 -1.23 29.08 6.37
C GLN A 2 -1.59 27.66 6.86
N HIS A 3 -1.32 27.30 8.12
CA HIS A 3 -1.57 25.92 8.58
C HIS A 3 -3.06 25.61 8.77
N GLN A 4 -3.84 26.58 9.30
CA GLN A 4 -5.30 26.45 9.42
C GLN A 4 -6.00 26.25 8.08
N SER A 5 -5.46 26.79 6.96
CA SER A 5 -6.04 26.53 5.65
C SER A 5 -5.75 25.11 5.15
N ILE A 6 -4.60 24.52 5.47
CA ILE A 6 -4.24 23.17 5.00
C ILE A 6 -5.06 22.11 5.72
N THR A 7 -5.16 22.17 7.05
CA THR A 7 -5.94 21.19 7.82
C THR A 7 -7.43 21.24 7.48
N GLN A 8 -7.96 22.45 7.22
CA GLN A 8 -9.33 22.62 6.72
C GLN A 8 -9.52 22.02 5.33
N LEU A 9 -8.56 22.19 4.41
CA LEU A 9 -8.62 21.59 3.07
C LEU A 9 -8.53 20.07 3.13
N MET A 10 -7.61 19.51 3.92
CA MET A 10 -7.50 18.07 4.15
C MET A 10 -8.82 17.49 4.65
N ARG A 11 -9.45 18.14 5.63
CA ARG A 11 -10.73 17.72 6.19
C ARG A 11 -11.84 17.76 5.13
N LYS A 12 -11.90 18.80 4.31
CA LYS A 12 -12.86 18.90 3.19
C LYS A 12 -12.68 17.77 2.18
N VAL A 13 -11.44 17.47 1.78
CA VAL A 13 -11.14 16.37 0.83
C VAL A 13 -11.55 15.03 1.41
N TYR A 14 -11.21 14.76 2.67
CA TYR A 14 -11.58 13.53 3.35
C TYR A 14 -13.10 13.36 3.45
N LEU A 15 -13.82 14.39 3.92
CA LEU A 15 -15.29 14.34 4.04
C LEU A 15 -15.94 14.09 2.69
N TRP A 16 -15.48 14.79 1.65
CA TRP A 16 -15.96 14.55 0.29
C TRP A 16 -15.71 13.10 -0.15
N GLN A 17 -14.50 12.56 0.04
CA GLN A 17 -14.17 11.19 -0.37
C GLN A 17 -14.93 10.13 0.45
N LYS A 18 -15.19 10.39 1.74
CA LYS A 18 -16.01 9.53 2.62
C LYS A 18 -17.46 9.46 2.11
N GLU A 19 -18.02 10.58 1.68
CA GLU A 19 -19.39 10.67 1.14
C GLU A 19 -19.51 10.15 -0.30
N HIS A 20 -18.42 10.21 -1.09
CA HIS A 20 -18.40 9.87 -2.52
C HIS A 20 -17.53 8.65 -2.82
N GLN A 21 -17.75 7.56 -2.08
CA GLN A 21 -16.99 6.33 -2.26
C GLN A 21 -17.19 5.72 -3.67
N VAL A 22 -16.10 5.60 -4.43
CA VAL A 22 -16.06 4.87 -5.70
C VAL A 22 -16.43 3.40 -5.46
N ARG A 23 -17.48 2.89 -6.11
CA ARG A 23 -17.96 1.51 -5.88
C ARG A 23 -17.35 0.49 -6.83
N TRP A 24 -16.88 0.95 -7.99
CA TRP A 24 -16.31 0.09 -9.03
C TRP A 24 -15.37 0.88 -9.94
N VAL A 25 -14.51 0.15 -10.63
CA VAL A 25 -13.60 0.67 -11.66
C VAL A 25 -13.77 -0.15 -12.94
N ILE A 26 -13.38 0.42 -14.09
CA ILE A 26 -13.26 -0.31 -15.35
C ILE A 26 -11.81 -0.73 -15.53
N ARG A 27 -11.57 -2.02 -15.70
CA ARG A 27 -10.25 -2.57 -16.02
C ARG A 27 -9.84 -2.17 -17.42
N SER A 28 -8.54 -2.27 -17.74
CA SER A 28 -8.03 -2.03 -19.10
C SER A 28 -8.72 -2.89 -20.17
N GLN A 29 -9.21 -4.07 -19.80
CA GLN A 29 -9.97 -4.97 -20.67
C GLN A 29 -11.48 -4.63 -20.77
N GLY A 30 -11.92 -3.48 -20.25
CA GLY A 30 -13.31 -3.02 -20.30
C GLY A 30 -14.24 -3.63 -19.24
N GLN A 31 -13.76 -4.59 -18.43
CA GLN A 31 -14.57 -5.26 -17.41
C GLN A 31 -14.77 -4.38 -16.17
N ARG A 32 -15.99 -4.37 -15.62
CA ARG A 32 -16.30 -3.72 -14.34
C ARG A 32 -15.81 -4.58 -13.17
N ARG A 33 -15.03 -3.98 -12.26
CA ARG A 33 -14.61 -4.57 -10.98
C ARG A 33 -15.20 -3.76 -9.83
N TYR A 34 -15.96 -4.41 -8.94
CA TYR A 34 -16.39 -3.79 -7.69
C TYR A 34 -15.24 -3.72 -6.69
N LEU A 35 -15.12 -2.58 -6.01
CA LEU A 35 -14.08 -2.35 -5.02
C LEU A 35 -14.50 -2.90 -3.66
N LYS A 36 -13.72 -3.84 -3.12
CA LYS A 36 -13.89 -4.34 -1.75
C LYS A 36 -13.24 -3.35 -0.77
N SER A 37 -13.64 -3.42 0.50
CA SER A 37 -13.08 -2.59 1.56
C SER A 37 -11.59 -2.84 1.82
N THR A 38 -11.10 -4.04 1.48
CA THR A 38 -9.69 -4.43 1.63
C THR A 38 -8.88 -4.31 0.34
N ASP A 39 -9.48 -3.82 -0.75
CA ASP A 39 -8.72 -3.56 -1.99
C ASP A 39 -7.74 -2.40 -1.77
N TRP A 40 -6.61 -2.42 -2.49
CA TRP A 40 -5.52 -1.46 -2.30
C TRP A 40 -5.96 0.01 -2.40
N GLU A 41 -6.93 0.35 -3.27
CA GLU A 41 -7.43 1.72 -3.36
C GLU A 41 -7.98 2.22 -2.03
N ARG A 42 -8.62 1.33 -1.26
CA ARG A 42 -9.11 1.61 0.09
C ARG A 42 -7.97 1.63 1.08
N GLY A 43 -7.06 0.65 1.01
CA GLY A 43 -5.93 0.56 1.92
C GLY A 43 -5.05 1.82 1.87
N VAL A 44 -4.72 2.31 0.67
CA VAL A 44 -3.97 3.56 0.48
C VAL A 44 -4.74 4.76 1.02
N PHE A 45 -6.03 4.89 0.69
CA PHE A 45 -6.83 6.01 1.22
C PHE A 45 -6.83 6.03 2.75
N TRP A 46 -7.07 4.89 3.39
CA TRP A 46 -7.14 4.81 4.84
C TRP A 46 -5.78 4.90 5.53
N SER A 47 -4.67 4.51 4.88
CA SER A 47 -3.34 4.79 5.42
C SER A 47 -3.04 6.29 5.44
N CYS A 48 -3.47 7.03 4.41
CA CYS A 48 -3.40 8.50 4.42
C CYS A 48 -4.29 9.13 5.50
N VAL A 49 -5.51 8.60 5.72
CA VAL A 49 -6.40 9.08 6.79
C VAL A 49 -5.79 8.81 8.18
N ALA A 50 -5.16 7.66 8.38
CA ALA A 50 -4.44 7.33 9.60
C ALA A 50 -3.26 8.30 9.85
N ALA A 51 -2.46 8.59 8.82
CA ALA A 51 -1.41 9.60 8.91
C ALA A 51 -1.98 10.99 9.22
N ALA A 52 -3.08 11.40 8.58
CA ALA A 52 -3.73 12.68 8.87
C ALA A 52 -4.22 12.76 10.33
N TRP A 53 -4.85 11.70 10.83
CA TRP A 53 -5.26 11.61 12.24
C TRP A 53 -4.06 11.72 13.18
N ARG A 54 -2.97 10.99 12.92
CA ARG A 54 -1.76 11.03 13.74
C ARG A 54 -1.21 12.44 13.89
N GLU A 55 -1.16 13.20 12.79
CA GLU A 55 -0.61 14.56 12.80
C GLU A 55 -1.57 15.61 13.36
N THR A 56 -2.88 15.49 13.12
CA THR A 56 -3.84 16.54 13.51
C THR A 56 -4.62 16.24 14.79
N GLN A 57 -4.65 14.98 15.22
CA GLN A 57 -5.48 14.48 16.33
C GLN A 57 -6.97 14.88 16.18
N ASP A 58 -7.47 14.96 14.93
CA ASP A 58 -8.86 15.33 14.65
C ASP A 58 -9.73 14.08 14.63
N ASP A 59 -10.69 14.01 15.57
CA ASP A 59 -11.59 12.88 15.77
C ASP A 59 -12.41 12.53 14.52
N VAL A 60 -12.59 13.45 13.57
CA VAL A 60 -13.29 13.15 12.31
C VAL A 60 -12.56 12.09 11.49
N TYR A 61 -11.23 12.06 11.53
CA TYR A 61 -10.44 11.01 10.90
C TYR A 61 -10.49 9.71 11.72
N LEU A 62 -10.34 9.79 13.04
CA LEU A 62 -10.40 8.63 13.94
C LEU A 62 -11.74 7.89 13.83
N ASN A 63 -12.85 8.62 13.81
CA ASN A 63 -14.18 8.05 13.64
C ASN A 63 -14.34 7.32 12.30
N GLY A 64 -13.74 7.85 11.22
CA GLY A 64 -13.70 7.14 9.94
C GLY A 64 -12.87 5.88 9.97
N LEU A 65 -11.71 5.92 10.62
CA LEU A 65 -10.84 4.76 10.79
C LEU A 65 -11.55 3.68 11.62
N ALA A 66 -12.29 4.06 12.65
CA ALA A 66 -13.12 3.14 13.44
C ALA A 66 -14.24 2.49 12.59
N GLU A 67 -14.97 3.28 11.78
CA GLU A 67 -15.96 2.73 10.84
C GLU A 67 -15.32 1.77 9.83
N TYR A 68 -14.14 2.13 9.32
CA TYR A 68 -13.40 1.30 8.39
C TYR A 68 -12.97 -0.04 9.00
N THR A 69 -12.37 -0.01 10.19
CA THR A 69 -11.89 -1.20 10.87
C THR A 69 -13.02 -2.11 11.32
N LEU A 70 -14.18 -1.55 11.72
CA LEU A 70 -15.40 -2.32 11.98
C LEU A 70 -15.89 -3.06 10.74
N ASN A 71 -15.84 -2.41 9.57
CA ASN A 71 -16.29 -3.00 8.31
C ASN A 71 -15.36 -4.11 7.80
N THR A 72 -14.05 -4.01 8.04
CA THR A 72 -13.08 -5.03 7.61
C THR A 72 -12.77 -6.07 8.68
N GLY A 73 -13.09 -5.79 9.94
CA GLY A 73 -12.71 -6.58 11.09
C GLY A 73 -11.19 -6.67 11.27
N PHE A 74 -10.45 -5.61 10.89
CA PHE A 74 -8.98 -5.58 10.91
C PHE A 74 -8.29 -6.64 10.03
N ARG A 75 -8.99 -7.24 9.06
CA ARG A 75 -8.44 -8.28 8.19
C ARG A 75 -7.83 -7.69 6.92
N ALA A 76 -6.74 -8.31 6.48
CA ALA A 76 -6.15 -8.10 5.16
C ALA A 76 -7.08 -8.64 4.04
N GLY A 77 -6.74 -8.32 2.80
CA GLY A 77 -7.34 -8.96 1.64
C GLY A 77 -7.02 -10.47 1.55
N PRO A 78 -7.77 -11.23 0.73
CA PRO A 78 -7.71 -12.68 0.70
C PRO A 78 -6.47 -13.29 0.03
N LEU A 79 -5.73 -12.54 -0.79
CA LEU A 79 -4.62 -13.06 -1.60
C LEU A 79 -3.31 -13.10 -0.78
N VAL A 80 -2.83 -14.31 -0.54
CA VAL A 80 -1.58 -14.55 0.18
C VAL A 80 -0.39 -13.99 -0.58
N ASN A 81 0.51 -13.28 0.11
CA ASN A 81 1.71 -12.63 -0.43
C ASN A 81 1.43 -11.60 -1.55
N PHE A 82 0.20 -11.13 -1.69
CA PHE A 82 -0.14 -10.08 -2.64
C PHE A 82 -0.11 -8.73 -1.93
N ALA A 83 0.84 -7.87 -2.32
CA ALA A 83 1.13 -6.62 -1.61
C ALA A 83 -0.10 -5.70 -1.49
N ASP A 84 -0.91 -5.57 -2.56
CA ASP A 84 -2.15 -4.79 -2.58
C ASP A 84 -3.15 -5.18 -1.48
N ASP A 85 -3.21 -6.46 -1.13
CA ASP A 85 -4.12 -6.98 -0.11
C ASP A 85 -3.60 -6.71 1.32
N GLN A 86 -2.35 -6.27 1.45
CA GLN A 86 -1.69 -6.01 2.74
C GLN A 86 -1.75 -4.53 3.15
N VAL A 87 -1.86 -3.60 2.20
CA VAL A 87 -1.75 -2.14 2.48
C VAL A 87 -2.77 -1.63 3.49
N CYS A 88 -3.95 -2.25 3.60
CA CYS A 88 -4.93 -1.87 4.62
C CYS A 88 -4.42 -2.05 6.04
N LEU A 89 -3.51 -3.00 6.27
CA LEU A 89 -2.89 -3.25 7.57
C LEU A 89 -2.10 -2.03 8.08
N GLN A 90 -1.58 -1.18 7.19
CA GLN A 90 -0.88 0.05 7.61
C GLN A 90 -1.80 0.92 8.48
N SER A 91 -3.03 1.17 8.02
CA SER A 91 -4.00 1.96 8.79
C SER A 91 -4.43 1.28 10.09
N TYR A 92 -4.53 -0.05 10.09
CA TYR A 92 -4.91 -0.84 11.25
C TYR A 92 -3.87 -0.75 12.37
N LEU A 93 -2.59 -0.89 12.01
CA LEU A 93 -1.48 -0.83 12.95
C LEU A 93 -1.34 0.56 13.59
N GLU A 94 -1.73 1.62 12.90
CA GLU A 94 -1.75 2.98 13.47
C GLU A 94 -2.84 3.17 14.54
N VAL A 95 -4.00 2.51 14.41
CA VAL A 95 -5.18 2.83 15.24
C VAL A 95 -5.57 1.76 16.25
N TYR A 96 -5.08 0.52 16.14
CA TYR A 96 -5.61 -0.60 16.93
C TYR A 96 -5.56 -0.37 18.44
N GLN A 97 -4.47 0.20 18.96
CA GLN A 97 -4.33 0.50 20.40
C GLN A 97 -5.33 1.56 20.85
N THR A 98 -5.49 2.61 20.03
CA THR A 98 -6.43 3.71 20.32
C THR A 98 -7.88 3.21 20.32
N LEU A 99 -8.19 2.23 19.47
CA LEU A 99 -9.51 1.60 19.40
C LEU A 99 -9.67 0.44 20.39
N GLY A 100 -8.67 0.13 21.23
CA GLY A 100 -8.72 -0.97 22.21
C GLY A 100 -8.87 -2.35 21.57
N CYS A 101 -8.38 -2.54 20.34
CA CYS A 101 -8.56 -3.74 19.53
C CYS A 101 -7.25 -4.54 19.43
N ASP A 102 -6.74 -5.05 20.55
CA ASP A 102 -5.44 -5.72 20.61
C ASP A 102 -5.33 -6.98 19.73
N ASP A 103 -6.46 -7.66 19.48
CA ASP A 103 -6.52 -8.82 18.56
C ASP A 103 -6.13 -8.48 17.11
N ALA A 104 -6.17 -7.21 16.71
CA ALA A 104 -5.76 -6.76 15.38
C ALA A 104 -4.32 -7.16 15.03
N ILE A 105 -3.43 -7.19 16.03
CA ILE A 105 -2.03 -7.63 15.83
C ILE A 105 -1.97 -9.11 15.43
N GLN A 106 -2.82 -9.97 16.00
CA GLN A 106 -2.84 -11.38 15.63
C GLN A 106 -3.33 -11.58 14.19
N TYR A 107 -4.30 -10.76 13.75
CA TYR A 107 -4.79 -10.79 12.38
C TYR A 107 -3.75 -10.32 11.37
N ALA A 108 -3.03 -9.24 11.70
CA ALA A 108 -1.91 -8.76 10.90
C ALA A 108 -0.79 -9.81 10.85
N GLN A 109 -0.43 -10.42 11.99
CA GLN A 109 0.58 -11.47 12.07
C GLN A 109 0.26 -12.62 11.11
N LYS A 110 -0.97 -13.15 11.19
CA LYS A 110 -1.43 -14.25 10.34
C LYS A 110 -1.42 -13.90 8.85
N ALA A 111 -1.70 -12.65 8.50
CA ALA A 111 -1.67 -12.19 7.11
C ALA A 111 -0.23 -12.04 6.57
N LEU A 112 0.74 -11.72 7.44
CA LEU A 112 2.13 -11.44 7.05
C LEU A 112 3.07 -12.65 7.19
N GLU A 113 2.76 -13.61 8.06
CA GLU A 113 3.56 -14.83 8.29
C GLU A 113 3.90 -15.63 7.02
N PRO A 114 3.01 -15.77 6.01
CA PRO A 114 3.36 -16.45 4.76
C PRO A 114 4.46 -15.77 3.94
N MET A 115 4.73 -14.47 4.17
CA MET A 115 5.88 -13.81 3.57
C MET A 115 7.17 -14.18 4.27
N LEU A 116 7.17 -14.32 5.60
CA LEU A 116 8.36 -14.69 6.37
C LEU A 116 8.93 -16.05 5.98
N THR A 117 8.04 -17.00 5.67
CA THR A 117 8.40 -18.36 5.30
C THR A 117 8.64 -18.54 3.80
N SER A 118 8.53 -17.47 3.00
CA SER A 118 8.66 -17.58 1.55
C SER A 118 10.12 -17.60 1.10
N GLU A 119 10.49 -18.64 0.36
CA GLU A 119 11.80 -18.79 -0.30
C GLU A 119 11.92 -18.00 -1.61
N LYS A 120 10.83 -17.40 -2.09
CA LYS A 120 10.84 -16.61 -3.33
C LYS A 120 11.73 -15.38 -3.18
N LYS A 121 12.19 -14.86 -4.32
CA LYS A 121 12.91 -13.59 -4.39
C LYS A 121 11.95 -12.40 -4.27
N GLY A 122 12.48 -11.26 -3.81
CA GLY A 122 11.72 -10.01 -3.70
C GLY A 122 11.09 -9.61 -5.04
N ARG A 123 11.86 -9.68 -6.12
CA ARG A 123 11.42 -9.41 -7.51
C ARG A 123 10.32 -10.36 -8.03
N GLU A 124 10.03 -11.46 -7.33
CA GLU A 124 8.94 -12.38 -7.69
C GLU A 124 7.66 -12.10 -6.90
N ILE A 125 7.76 -11.52 -5.70
CA ILE A 125 6.63 -11.17 -4.83
C ILE A 125 6.23 -9.70 -5.05
N TRP A 126 7.20 -8.79 -4.99
CA TRP A 126 7.08 -7.35 -5.23
C TRP A 126 7.59 -7.01 -6.63
N TRP A 127 7.06 -7.71 -7.63
CA TRP A 127 7.49 -7.63 -9.03
C TRP A 127 7.07 -6.33 -9.74
N TRP A 128 6.31 -5.45 -9.07
CA TRP A 128 5.87 -4.15 -9.58
C TRP A 128 6.15 -3.03 -8.57
N ALA A 129 6.44 -1.82 -9.06
CA ALA A 129 6.87 -0.68 -8.25
C ALA A 129 5.88 -0.34 -7.14
N ASP A 130 4.58 -0.32 -7.43
CA ASP A 130 3.55 0.03 -6.45
C ASP A 130 3.57 -0.94 -5.23
N ALA A 131 4.01 -2.21 -5.39
CA ALA A 131 4.10 -3.18 -4.30
C ALA A 131 5.02 -2.72 -3.15
N LEU A 132 6.05 -1.95 -3.49
CA LEU A 132 7.02 -1.43 -2.53
C LEU A 132 6.34 -0.50 -1.51
N PHE A 133 5.34 0.28 -1.94
CA PHE A 133 4.51 1.08 -1.03
C PHE A 133 3.49 0.20 -0.27
N MET A 134 2.90 -0.79 -0.93
CA MET A 134 1.80 -1.56 -0.34
C MET A 134 2.27 -2.49 0.80
N ALA A 135 3.39 -3.19 0.61
CA ALA A 135 3.84 -4.23 1.54
C ALA A 135 4.97 -3.77 2.47
N ALA A 136 6.00 -3.09 1.97
CA ALA A 136 7.20 -2.85 2.80
C ALA A 136 6.93 -2.01 4.06
N PRO A 137 6.20 -0.87 4.01
CA PRO A 137 5.81 -0.15 5.22
C PRO A 137 4.95 -0.99 6.18
N THR A 138 4.16 -1.91 5.64
CA THR A 138 3.34 -2.83 6.44
C THR A 138 4.21 -3.79 7.26
N LEU A 139 5.23 -4.43 6.65
CA LEU A 139 6.17 -5.27 7.40
C LEU A 139 7.00 -4.44 8.39
N ALA A 140 7.44 -3.25 7.99
CA ALA A 140 8.20 -2.34 8.85
C ALA A 140 7.42 -1.98 10.12
N ALA A 141 6.18 -1.51 9.95
CA ALA A 141 5.29 -1.14 11.05
C ALA A 141 4.98 -2.36 11.91
N PHE A 142 4.64 -3.51 11.30
CA PHE A 142 4.35 -4.72 12.07
C PHE A 142 5.56 -5.19 12.90
N GLY A 143 6.77 -5.17 12.33
CA GLY A 143 8.00 -5.49 13.05
C GLY A 143 8.22 -4.58 14.26
N ALA A 144 7.89 -3.28 14.14
CA ALA A 144 7.96 -2.33 15.25
C ALA A 144 6.90 -2.60 16.33
N HIS A 145 5.67 -2.94 15.97
CA HIS A 145 4.62 -3.26 16.95
C HIS A 145 4.84 -4.60 17.65
N SER A 146 5.30 -5.61 16.90
CA SER A 146 5.49 -6.98 17.40
C SER A 146 6.86 -7.22 18.03
N GLN A 147 7.82 -6.32 17.83
CA GLN A 147 9.22 -6.45 18.26
C GLN A 147 9.87 -7.75 17.75
N GLN A 148 9.53 -8.17 16.53
CA GLN A 148 10.05 -9.38 15.89
C GLN A 148 10.97 -9.00 14.70
N PRO A 149 12.29 -9.09 14.84
CA PRO A 149 13.26 -8.67 13.82
C PRO A 149 13.12 -9.38 12.47
N ALA A 150 12.62 -10.61 12.46
CA ALA A 150 12.42 -11.40 11.24
C ALA A 150 11.56 -10.67 10.17
N TYR A 151 10.63 -9.80 10.59
CA TYR A 151 9.84 -8.98 9.66
C TYR A 151 10.67 -7.92 8.96
N TRP A 152 11.62 -7.29 9.66
CA TRP A 152 12.54 -6.32 9.05
C TRP A 152 13.56 -6.99 8.15
N GLU A 153 14.13 -8.12 8.58
CA GLU A 153 15.08 -8.91 7.78
C GLU A 153 14.46 -9.36 6.46
N GLN A 154 13.23 -9.90 6.52
CA GLN A 154 12.53 -10.33 5.31
C GLN A 154 12.12 -9.14 4.43
N MET A 155 11.65 -8.05 5.03
CA MET A 155 11.32 -6.83 4.30
C MET A 155 12.55 -6.29 3.56
N ASP A 156 13.71 -6.17 4.23
CA ASP A 156 14.95 -5.68 3.65
C ASP A 156 15.41 -6.56 2.49
N ARG A 157 15.38 -7.89 2.67
CA ARG A 157 15.70 -8.87 1.61
C ARG A 157 14.81 -8.71 0.38
N PHE A 158 13.50 -8.58 0.56
CA PHE A 158 12.57 -8.38 -0.55
C PHE A 158 12.71 -7.01 -1.18
N TRP A 159 12.93 -5.98 -0.37
CA TRP A 159 13.03 -4.59 -0.79
C TRP A 159 14.19 -4.41 -1.75
N TRP A 160 15.42 -4.73 -1.34
CA TRP A 160 16.60 -4.48 -2.17
C TRP A 160 16.57 -5.31 -3.45
N ASP A 161 16.13 -6.57 -3.39
CA ASP A 161 16.02 -7.38 -4.60
C ASP A 161 14.99 -6.84 -5.61
N ALA A 162 13.86 -6.30 -5.14
CA ALA A 162 12.84 -5.71 -6.01
C ALA A 162 13.25 -4.31 -6.52
N VAL A 163 13.80 -3.46 -5.65
CA VAL A 163 14.32 -2.13 -5.99
C VAL A 163 15.41 -2.25 -7.05
N ASP A 164 16.42 -3.09 -6.83
CA ASP A 164 17.51 -3.30 -7.79
C ASP A 164 17.00 -3.86 -9.12
N PHE A 165 15.98 -4.72 -9.07
CA PHE A 165 15.37 -5.27 -10.27
C PHE A 165 14.61 -4.23 -11.09
N LEU A 166 13.88 -3.32 -10.44
CA LEU A 166 13.04 -2.31 -11.09
C LEU A 166 13.80 -1.04 -11.48
N HIS A 167 14.97 -0.80 -10.91
CA HIS A 167 15.76 0.41 -11.09
C HIS A 167 16.41 0.52 -12.48
N ASP A 168 16.28 1.70 -13.08
CA ASP A 168 17.03 2.10 -14.27
C ASP A 168 18.21 3.00 -13.86
N PRO A 169 19.46 2.50 -13.86
CA PRO A 169 20.61 3.26 -13.34
C PRO A 169 20.97 4.48 -14.18
N GLU A 170 20.53 4.56 -15.45
CA GLU A 170 20.78 5.70 -16.32
C GLU A 170 19.93 6.91 -15.92
N THR A 171 18.67 6.68 -15.56
CA THR A 171 17.71 7.76 -15.24
C THR A 171 17.52 7.96 -13.74
N GLY A 172 17.88 6.97 -12.91
CA GLY A 172 17.58 6.96 -11.48
C GLY A 172 16.10 6.70 -11.17
N LEU A 173 15.31 6.30 -12.16
CA LEU A 173 13.87 6.01 -12.03
C LEU A 173 13.60 4.50 -11.98
N TYR A 174 12.37 4.13 -11.62
CA TYR A 174 11.95 2.75 -11.48
C TYR A 174 10.90 2.40 -12.54
N TYR A 175 11.13 1.31 -13.26
CA TYR A 175 10.10 0.76 -14.13
C TYR A 175 8.94 0.25 -13.29
N ARG A 176 7.71 0.42 -13.79
CA ARG A 176 6.52 -0.09 -13.12
C ARG A 176 6.60 -1.60 -12.90
N ASP A 177 7.03 -2.34 -13.91
CA ASP A 177 7.25 -3.80 -13.87
C ASP A 177 8.07 -4.21 -15.10
N LYS A 178 8.42 -5.49 -15.20
CA LYS A 178 9.29 -6.04 -16.27
C LYS A 178 8.84 -5.76 -17.70
N ARG A 179 7.56 -5.42 -17.94
CA ARG A 179 7.05 -5.15 -19.30
C ARG A 179 7.56 -3.84 -19.89
N TYR A 180 7.99 -2.91 -19.03
CA TYR A 180 8.50 -1.61 -19.43
C TYR A 180 10.05 -1.56 -19.45
N MET A 181 10.70 -2.64 -19.01
CA MET A 181 12.16 -2.75 -19.05
C MET A 181 12.64 -3.04 -20.47
N PRO A 182 13.85 -2.59 -20.83
CA PRO A 182 14.49 -2.97 -22.08
C PRO A 182 14.59 -4.50 -22.22
N LEU A 183 14.18 -5.02 -23.37
CA LEU A 183 14.25 -6.45 -23.65
C LEU A 183 15.62 -6.79 -24.28
N PRO A 184 16.20 -7.97 -23.98
CA PRO A 184 17.38 -8.44 -24.71
C PRO A 184 17.11 -8.65 -26.20
N GLU A 185 15.88 -9.03 -26.54
CA GLU A 185 15.40 -9.29 -27.90
C GLU A 185 13.95 -8.80 -28.04
N GLY A 186 13.62 -8.17 -29.18
CA GLY A 186 12.29 -7.63 -29.46
C GLY A 186 12.23 -6.10 -29.46
N GLU A 187 11.01 -5.55 -29.46
CA GLU A 187 10.78 -4.10 -29.39
C GLU A 187 10.46 -3.67 -27.96
N ASP A 188 11.18 -2.65 -27.48
CA ASP A 188 10.92 -2.04 -26.18
C ASP A 188 9.62 -1.24 -26.19
N VAL A 189 8.94 -1.20 -25.05
CA VAL A 189 7.84 -0.26 -24.84
C VAL A 189 8.42 1.14 -24.64
N ARG A 190 8.10 2.06 -25.55
CA ARG A 190 8.57 3.45 -25.55
C ARG A 190 7.39 4.42 -25.56
N GLU A 191 7.64 5.62 -25.04
CA GLU A 191 6.74 6.76 -25.20
C GLU A 191 6.69 7.22 -26.67
N GLN A 192 5.70 8.06 -27.01
CA GLN A 192 5.58 8.63 -28.36
C GLN A 192 6.82 9.43 -28.81
N ASN A 193 7.57 9.98 -27.86
CA ASN A 193 8.81 10.71 -28.09
C ASN A 193 10.07 9.81 -28.10
N GLY A 194 9.90 8.49 -28.07
CA GLY A 194 10.99 7.50 -28.07
C GLY A 194 11.66 7.26 -26.72
N GLN A 195 11.25 7.96 -25.65
CA GLN A 195 11.85 7.79 -24.33
C GLN A 195 11.37 6.50 -23.63
N LYS A 196 12.11 6.08 -22.60
CA LYS A 196 11.70 5.00 -21.68
C LYS A 196 10.40 5.39 -20.97
N VAL A 197 9.53 4.41 -20.70
CA VAL A 197 8.24 4.64 -20.03
C VAL A 197 8.41 4.54 -18.51
N PHE A 198 8.19 5.65 -17.81
CA PHE A 198 8.13 5.71 -16.35
C PHE A 198 6.79 6.29 -15.90
N TRP A 199 6.06 5.55 -15.06
CA TRP A 199 4.73 5.94 -14.62
C TRP A 199 4.83 6.82 -13.39
N ALA A 200 4.48 8.11 -13.47
CA ALA A 200 4.68 9.05 -12.35
C ALA A 200 4.10 8.63 -10.98
N ARG A 201 3.10 7.74 -10.93
CA ARG A 201 2.55 7.22 -9.66
C ARG A 201 3.37 6.07 -9.07
N GLY A 202 4.00 5.25 -9.91
CA GLY A 202 4.81 4.09 -9.50
C GLY A 202 6.25 4.50 -9.35
#